data_AF-A0A553L902-F1
#
_entry.id   AF-A0A553L902-F1
#
_cell.length_a   1.000
_cell.length_b   1.000
_cell.length_c   1.000
_cell.angle_alpha   90.00
_cell.angle_beta   90.00
_cell.angle_gamma   90.00
#
_symmetry.space_group_name_H-M   'P 1'
#
loop_
_entity.id
_entity.type
_entity.pdbx_description
1 polymer ?
#
loop_
_entity_poly.entity_id
_entity_poly.type
_entity_poly.pdbx_seq_one_letter_code
_entity_poly.pdbx_strand_id
1 'polypeptide(L)'
;MKILKLVISTIFVSQFAVAEMNISLANGSEREESKRQQVLRLLEQYDLKKWLFTNEIIIDESAPSPFSHPILTLTASMPNNDLAGLSQFLHEQIHWFEDTRKNKVSDTITELKKIYPSVPVGFPNGARSEFSTYLHLAVCLMELDALAQVIGKEKAEKVISTNGKYFYKWIYKTVLEDQEQIREVLKNNDLYI
;
A
#
# COMPACT_ATOMS: atom_id res chain seq x y z
N MET A 1 -24.60 -60.88 -18.17
CA MET A 1 -23.98 -60.08 -17.09
C MET A 1 -23.14 -58.97 -17.71
N LYS A 2 -23.58 -57.70 -17.65
CA LYS A 2 -22.74 -56.53 -17.96
C LYS A 2 -22.69 -55.68 -16.71
N ILE A 3 -21.50 -55.58 -16.11
CA ILE A 3 -21.23 -54.79 -14.90
C ILE A 3 -21.06 -53.34 -15.34
N LEU A 4 -21.97 -52.48 -14.88
CA LEU A 4 -21.91 -51.04 -15.11
C LEU A 4 -20.85 -50.45 -14.16
N LYS A 5 -19.73 -49.95 -14.71
CA LYS A 5 -18.71 -49.24 -13.92
C LYS A 5 -19.18 -47.82 -13.67
N LEU A 6 -19.55 -47.52 -12.42
CA LEU A 6 -19.80 -46.17 -11.94
C LEU A 6 -18.45 -45.47 -11.73
N VAL A 7 -18.16 -44.45 -12.53
CA VAL A 7 -17.01 -43.57 -12.32
C VAL A 7 -17.44 -42.46 -11.38
N ILE A 8 -16.98 -42.52 -10.13
CA ILE A 8 -17.16 -41.44 -9.16
C ILE A 8 -16.03 -40.44 -9.41
N SER A 9 -16.37 -39.31 -10.02
CA SER A 9 -15.44 -38.19 -10.18
C SER A 9 -15.41 -37.40 -8.87
N THR A 10 -14.33 -37.54 -8.11
CA THR A 10 -14.13 -36.78 -6.86
C THR A 10 -13.66 -35.38 -7.22
N ILE A 11 -14.52 -34.38 -7.01
CA ILE A 11 -14.17 -32.96 -7.12
C ILE A 11 -13.40 -32.60 -5.84
N PHE A 12 -12.09 -32.40 -5.96
CA PHE A 12 -11.31 -31.75 -4.91
C PHE A 12 -11.61 -30.25 -4.93
N VAL A 13 -12.41 -29.79 -3.97
CA VAL A 13 -12.52 -28.36 -3.67
C VAL A 13 -11.31 -28.02 -2.78
N SER A 14 -10.26 -27.47 -3.39
CA SER A 14 -9.16 -26.87 -2.64
C SER A 14 -9.65 -25.61 -1.95
N GLN A 15 -9.91 -25.71 -0.65
CA GLN A 15 -10.28 -24.59 0.21
C GLN A 15 -8.99 -23.80 0.51
N PHE A 16 -8.69 -22.81 -0.33
CA PHE A 16 -7.65 -21.83 0.00
C PHE A 16 -8.19 -20.96 1.15
N ALA A 17 -7.63 -21.13 2.34
CA ALA A 17 -7.82 -20.17 3.42
C ALA A 17 -7.13 -18.87 2.99
N VAL A 18 -7.92 -17.90 2.52
CA VAL A 18 -7.47 -16.51 2.50
C VAL A 18 -7.23 -16.15 3.96
N ALA A 19 -6.02 -15.69 4.31
CA ALA A 19 -5.78 -15.15 5.64
C ALA A 19 -6.82 -14.04 5.89
N GLU A 20 -7.67 -14.23 6.89
CA GLU A 20 -8.71 -13.27 7.22
C GLU A 20 -8.03 -11.99 7.72
N MET A 21 -8.45 -10.83 7.19
CA MET A 21 -7.96 -9.53 7.65
C MET A 21 -8.65 -9.19 8.96
N ASN A 22 -7.86 -9.03 10.03
CA ASN A 22 -8.32 -8.63 11.35
C ASN A 22 -8.43 -7.10 11.40
N ILE A 23 -9.65 -6.57 11.24
CA ILE A 23 -9.92 -5.13 11.21
C ILE A 23 -10.70 -4.72 12.46
N SER A 24 -10.00 -4.07 13.38
CA SER A 24 -10.57 -3.56 14.64
C SER A 24 -10.84 -2.06 14.57
N LEU A 25 -11.72 -1.58 15.45
CA LEU A 25 -12.09 -0.17 15.58
C LEU A 25 -11.53 0.35 16.91
N ALA A 26 -10.86 1.49 16.91
CA ALA A 26 -10.29 2.05 18.14
C ALA A 26 -11.37 2.55 19.10
N ASN A 27 -12.44 3.15 18.56
CA ASN A 27 -13.50 3.81 19.31
C ASN A 27 -14.90 3.22 19.03
N GLY A 28 -15.07 2.46 17.95
CA GLY A 28 -16.35 1.86 17.56
C GLY A 28 -17.33 2.86 16.96
N SER A 29 -16.84 3.98 16.42
CA SER A 29 -17.68 5.04 15.87
C SER A 29 -18.27 4.65 14.51
N GLU A 30 -19.36 5.31 14.09
CA GLU A 30 -19.94 5.13 12.76
C GLU A 30 -18.95 5.46 11.62
N ARG A 31 -18.01 6.39 11.87
CA ARG A 31 -16.98 6.75 10.89
C ARG A 31 -15.95 5.66 10.74
N GLU A 32 -15.51 5.08 11.86
CA GLU A 32 -14.59 3.94 11.86
C GLU A 32 -15.25 2.73 11.20
N GLU A 33 -16.52 2.48 11.50
CA GLU A 33 -17.31 1.43 10.85
C GLU A 33 -17.39 1.66 9.34
N SER A 34 -17.71 2.89 8.91
CA SER A 34 -17.76 3.24 7.48
C SER A 34 -16.43 3.00 6.77
N LYS A 35 -15.31 3.31 7.44
CA LYS A 35 -13.97 3.01 6.93
C LYS A 35 -13.67 1.51 6.93
N ARG A 36 -14.14 0.74 7.91
CA ARG A 36 -14.03 -0.74 7.92
C ARG A 36 -14.74 -1.34 6.73
N GLN A 37 -15.98 -0.91 6.50
CA GLN A 37 -16.76 -1.33 5.34
C GLN A 37 -16.06 -0.95 4.03
N GLN A 38 -15.40 0.21 3.97
CA GLN A 38 -14.55 0.54 2.82
C GLN A 38 -13.41 -0.47 2.63
N VAL A 39 -12.63 -0.78 3.66
CA VAL A 39 -11.53 -1.75 3.55
C VAL A 39 -12.05 -3.14 3.11
N LEU A 40 -13.17 -3.60 3.67
CA LEU A 40 -13.79 -4.86 3.28
C LEU A 40 -14.21 -4.86 1.79
N ARG A 41 -14.85 -3.78 1.32
CA ARG A 41 -15.19 -3.64 -0.11
C ARG A 41 -13.95 -3.68 -1.00
N LEU A 42 -12.86 -3.03 -0.58
CA LEU A 42 -11.59 -3.04 -1.34
C LEU A 42 -10.99 -4.44 -1.45
N LEU A 43 -11.01 -5.21 -0.35
CA LEU A 43 -10.52 -6.59 -0.31
C LEU A 43 -11.38 -7.55 -1.15
N GLU A 44 -12.69 -7.28 -1.25
CA GLU A 44 -13.60 -8.05 -2.09
C GLU A 44 -13.46 -7.69 -3.58
N GLN A 45 -13.30 -6.40 -3.89
CA GLN A 45 -13.31 -5.89 -5.26
C GLN A 45 -12.00 -6.13 -6.01
N TYR A 46 -10.87 -6.19 -5.32
CA TYR A 46 -9.54 -6.20 -5.92
C TYR A 46 -8.68 -7.37 -5.44
N ASP A 47 -7.87 -7.94 -6.34
CA ASP A 47 -6.85 -8.93 -5.95
C ASP A 47 -5.63 -8.21 -5.35
N LEU A 48 -5.62 -8.09 -4.02
CA LEU A 48 -4.58 -7.39 -3.29
C LEU A 48 -3.50 -8.33 -2.71
N LYS A 49 -3.60 -9.65 -2.91
CA LYS A 49 -2.80 -10.66 -2.18
C LYS A 49 -1.29 -10.39 -2.20
N LYS A 50 -0.74 -9.94 -3.32
CA LYS A 50 0.68 -9.60 -3.48
C LYS A 50 1.13 -8.44 -2.57
N TRP A 51 0.20 -7.58 -2.16
CA TRP A 51 0.43 -6.35 -1.42
C TRP A 51 -0.02 -6.45 0.05
N LEU A 52 -0.39 -7.64 0.52
CA LEU A 52 -0.79 -7.88 1.91
C LEU A 52 0.40 -8.38 2.74
N PHE A 53 0.99 -7.52 3.56
CA PHE A 53 2.18 -7.79 4.39
C PHE A 53 1.87 -7.92 5.88
N THR A 54 0.77 -7.30 6.33
CA THR A 54 0.14 -7.56 7.63
C THR A 54 -1.34 -7.87 7.42
N ASN A 55 -1.93 -8.60 8.37
CA ASN A 55 -3.37 -8.86 8.47
C ASN A 55 -4.02 -8.12 9.64
N GLU A 56 -3.25 -7.41 10.46
CA GLU A 56 -3.75 -6.67 11.63
C GLU A 56 -3.91 -5.18 11.31
N ILE A 57 -5.15 -4.69 11.40
CA ILE A 57 -5.52 -3.31 11.12
C ILE A 57 -6.33 -2.73 12.28
N ILE A 58 -6.01 -1.51 12.66
CA ILE A 58 -6.85 -0.64 13.49
C ILE A 58 -7.36 0.51 12.64
N ILE A 59 -8.65 0.81 12.78
CA ILE A 59 -9.22 2.05 12.25
C ILE A 59 -9.41 2.99 13.42
N ASP A 60 -8.76 4.15 13.37
CA ASP A 60 -8.79 5.16 14.42
C ASP A 60 -9.16 6.51 13.82
N GLU A 61 -10.34 7.02 14.18
CA GLU A 61 -10.77 8.35 13.75
C GLU A 61 -10.03 9.51 14.43
N SER A 62 -9.38 9.24 15.57
CA SER A 62 -8.61 10.22 16.34
C SER A 62 -7.15 10.30 15.88
N ALA A 63 -6.68 9.35 15.09
CA ALA A 63 -5.33 9.36 14.53
C ALA A 63 -5.16 10.56 13.57
N PRO A 64 -4.11 11.40 13.74
CA PRO A 64 -3.91 12.59 12.93
C PRO A 64 -3.51 12.27 11.47
N SER A 65 -2.91 11.11 11.26
CA SER A 65 -2.50 10.57 9.96
C SER A 65 -2.49 9.04 10.04
N PRO A 66 -2.58 8.33 8.90
CA PRO A 66 -2.34 6.90 8.88
C PRO A 66 -0.87 6.61 9.26
N PHE A 67 -0.62 5.40 9.77
CA PHE A 67 0.72 4.90 10.05
C PHE A 67 0.73 3.37 10.12
N SER A 68 1.85 2.76 9.76
CA SER A 68 1.98 1.31 9.64
C SER A 68 2.34 0.58 10.94
N HIS A 69 3.01 1.24 11.89
CA HIS A 69 3.61 0.59 13.07
C HIS A 69 3.14 1.19 14.41
N PRO A 70 3.02 0.39 15.49
CA PRO A 70 3.31 -1.05 15.57
C PRO A 70 2.19 -1.94 15.00
N ILE A 71 1.02 -1.38 14.74
CA ILE A 71 -0.11 -2.01 14.06
C ILE A 71 -0.54 -1.04 12.97
N LEU A 72 -0.93 -1.56 11.80
CA LEU A 72 -1.37 -0.73 10.69
C LEU A 72 -2.63 0.03 11.10
N THR A 73 -2.53 1.35 11.16
CA THR A 73 -3.59 2.24 11.60
C THR A 73 -4.05 3.12 10.45
N LEU A 74 -5.31 2.99 10.06
CA LEU A 74 -5.95 3.81 9.05
C LEU A 74 -6.81 4.89 9.71
N THR A 75 -6.76 6.11 9.19
CA THR A 75 -7.70 7.16 9.61
C THR A 75 -9.08 6.89 9.02
N ALA A 76 -10.14 7.31 9.73
CA ALA A 76 -11.52 7.24 9.26
C ALA A 76 -11.90 8.39 8.27
N SER A 77 -10.95 8.79 7.41
CA SER A 77 -11.14 9.87 6.42
C SER A 77 -11.72 9.34 5.08
N MET A 78 -12.55 10.12 4.39
CA MET A 78 -13.07 9.82 3.04
C MET A 78 -13.60 8.38 2.83
N PRO A 79 -14.50 7.83 3.68
CA PRO A 79 -14.97 6.44 3.60
C PRO A 79 -15.76 6.10 2.32
N ASN A 80 -16.16 7.11 1.54
CA ASN A 80 -16.89 6.95 0.27
C ASN A 80 -16.00 7.14 -0.97
N ASN A 81 -14.69 7.35 -0.79
CA ASN A 81 -13.73 7.45 -1.88
C ASN A 81 -12.82 6.23 -1.88
N ASP A 82 -13.25 5.16 -2.53
CA ASP A 82 -12.57 3.87 -2.50
C ASP A 82 -11.17 3.93 -3.13
N LEU A 83 -10.93 4.78 -4.13
CA LEU A 83 -9.58 4.94 -4.69
C LEU A 83 -8.61 5.61 -3.72
N ALA A 84 -9.06 6.61 -2.96
CA ALA A 84 -8.25 7.21 -1.90
C ALA A 84 -8.03 6.23 -0.74
N GLY A 85 -9.07 5.45 -0.39
CA GLY A 85 -8.97 4.38 0.60
C GLY A 85 -7.96 3.30 0.19
N LEU A 86 -7.97 2.89 -1.07
CA LEU A 86 -7.06 1.90 -1.64
C LEU A 86 -5.61 2.40 -1.62
N SER A 87 -5.37 3.65 -2.04
CA SER A 87 -4.05 4.29 -1.97
C SER A 87 -3.53 4.32 -0.53
N GLN A 88 -4.32 4.80 0.43
CA GLN A 88 -3.92 4.82 1.85
C GLN A 88 -3.63 3.40 2.37
N PHE A 89 -4.47 2.43 2.04
CA PHE A 89 -4.30 1.05 2.49
C PHE A 89 -3.01 0.42 1.93
N LEU A 90 -2.79 0.52 0.63
CA LEU A 90 -1.59 -0.01 -0.01
C LEU A 90 -0.32 0.67 0.50
N HIS A 91 -0.36 2.00 0.70
CA HIS A 91 0.75 2.76 1.26
C HIS A 91 1.22 2.19 2.61
N GLU A 92 0.29 2.02 3.55
CA GLU A 92 0.64 1.52 4.87
C GLU A 92 1.03 0.04 4.87
N GLN A 93 0.46 -0.77 3.98
CA GLN A 93 0.89 -2.15 3.78
C GLN A 93 2.33 -2.21 3.24
N ILE A 94 2.72 -1.35 2.31
CA ILE A 94 4.07 -1.34 1.72
C ILE A 94 5.13 -0.97 2.76
N HIS A 95 4.84 -0.11 3.74
CA HIS A 95 5.77 0.14 4.85
C HIS A 95 6.13 -1.15 5.63
N TRP A 96 5.24 -2.14 5.73
CA TRP A 96 5.56 -3.44 6.35
C TRP A 96 6.52 -4.29 5.49
N PHE A 97 6.49 -4.16 4.17
CA PHE A 97 7.47 -4.79 3.29
C PHE A 97 8.89 -4.26 3.57
N GLU A 98 9.01 -2.97 3.82
CA GLU A 98 10.29 -2.31 4.09
C GLU A 98 10.85 -2.61 5.49
N ASP A 99 10.00 -2.77 6.51
CA ASP A 99 10.46 -3.02 7.89
C ASP A 99 11.28 -4.31 8.01
N THR A 100 10.93 -5.34 7.23
CA THR A 100 11.70 -6.60 7.18
C THR A 100 13.00 -6.51 6.36
N ARG A 101 13.30 -5.34 5.76
CA ARG A 101 14.37 -5.12 4.76
C ARG A 101 15.26 -3.91 5.07
N LYS A 102 15.52 -3.62 6.35
CA LYS A 102 16.24 -2.41 6.81
C LYS A 102 17.57 -2.13 6.10
N ASN A 103 18.36 -3.17 5.80
CA ASN A 103 19.62 -3.00 5.07
C ASN A 103 19.37 -2.57 3.62
N LYS A 104 18.40 -3.19 2.93
CA LYS A 104 18.03 -2.85 1.56
C LYS A 104 17.44 -1.44 1.46
N VAL A 105 16.69 -1.01 2.48
CA VAL A 105 16.25 0.38 2.64
C VAL A 105 17.43 1.33 2.73
N SER A 106 18.42 1.04 3.59
CA SER A 106 19.61 1.88 3.73
C SER A 106 20.41 1.99 2.43
N ASP A 107 20.59 0.87 1.73
CA ASP A 107 21.32 0.82 0.45
C ASP A 107 20.58 1.62 -0.64
N THR A 108 19.26 1.40 -0.75
CA THR A 108 18.38 2.15 -1.67
C THR A 108 18.45 3.65 -1.42
N ILE A 109 18.36 4.09 -0.16
CA ILE A 109 18.44 5.52 0.20
C ILE A 109 19.82 6.10 -0.15
N THR A 110 20.89 5.32 0.01
CA THR A 110 22.24 5.75 -0.37
C THR A 110 22.35 6.01 -1.87
N GLU A 111 21.74 5.16 -2.71
CA GLU A 111 21.69 5.38 -4.16
C GLU A 111 20.77 6.55 -4.56
N LEU A 112 19.59 6.66 -3.94
CA LEU A 112 18.68 7.78 -4.19
C LEU A 112 19.30 9.13 -3.84
N LYS A 113 20.13 9.22 -2.79
CA LYS A 113 20.89 10.43 -2.43
C LYS A 113 21.87 10.88 -3.53
N LYS A 114 22.37 9.97 -4.35
CA LYS A 114 23.26 10.33 -5.48
C LYS A 114 22.48 10.99 -6.62
N ILE A 115 21.22 10.60 -6.81
CA ILE A 115 20.33 11.11 -7.85
C ILE A 115 19.68 12.41 -7.40
N TYR A 116 19.18 12.45 -6.17
CA TYR A 116 18.50 13.58 -5.58
C TYR A 116 19.30 14.12 -4.40
N PRO A 117 20.41 14.85 -4.61
CA PRO A 117 21.32 15.26 -3.53
C PRO A 117 20.70 16.23 -2.51
N SER A 118 19.54 16.81 -2.82
CA SER A 118 18.77 17.66 -1.92
C SER A 118 17.29 17.32 -2.06
N VAL A 119 16.65 17.03 -0.93
CA VAL A 119 15.22 16.68 -0.85
C VAL A 119 14.53 17.52 0.22
N PRO A 120 13.24 17.84 0.07
CA PRO A 120 12.52 18.60 1.07
C PRO A 120 12.30 17.76 2.34
N VAL A 121 12.25 18.47 3.47
CA VAL A 121 11.87 17.92 4.77
C VAL A 121 10.70 18.75 5.30
N GLY A 122 9.72 18.07 5.87
CA GLY A 122 8.53 18.67 6.46
C GLY A 122 7.36 18.80 5.49
N PHE A 123 6.18 18.90 6.09
CA PHE A 123 4.92 19.10 5.40
C PHE A 123 4.89 20.47 4.67
N PRO A 124 4.29 20.59 3.48
CA PRO A 124 3.63 19.52 2.71
C PRO A 124 4.55 18.85 1.69
N ASN A 125 5.79 19.29 1.52
CA ASN A 125 6.61 18.89 0.38
C ASN A 125 7.30 17.54 0.58
N GLY A 126 7.89 17.33 1.76
CA GLY A 126 8.61 16.10 2.11
C GLY A 126 8.01 15.41 3.34
N ALA A 127 8.74 14.43 3.87
CA ALA A 127 8.39 13.73 5.09
C ALA A 127 9.14 14.31 6.30
N ARG A 128 9.00 13.69 7.48
CA ARG A 128 9.51 14.22 8.76
C ARG A 128 11.03 14.40 8.85
N SER A 129 11.79 13.75 7.96
CA SER A 129 13.25 13.82 7.89
C SER A 129 13.72 13.52 6.47
N GLU A 130 14.97 13.82 6.17
CA GLU A 130 15.57 13.50 4.86
C GLU A 130 15.49 12.00 4.56
N PHE A 131 15.87 11.15 5.54
CA PHE A 131 15.72 9.70 5.46
C PHE A 131 14.28 9.31 5.14
N SER A 132 13.31 9.90 5.86
CA SER A 132 11.91 9.60 5.66
C SER A 132 11.43 10.06 4.27
N THR A 133 11.95 11.16 3.73
CA THR A 133 11.60 11.62 2.38
C THR A 133 12.07 10.62 1.32
N TYR A 134 13.29 10.09 1.42
CA TYR A 134 13.75 9.05 0.50
C TYR A 134 12.99 7.73 0.66
N LEU A 135 12.71 7.32 1.89
CA LEU A 135 11.87 6.15 2.15
C LEU A 135 10.53 6.27 1.41
N HIS A 136 9.90 7.45 1.51
CA HIS A 136 8.63 7.69 0.84
C HIS A 136 8.73 7.81 -0.69
N LEU A 137 9.91 8.06 -1.29
CA LEU A 137 10.05 7.88 -2.74
C LEU A 137 9.89 6.40 -3.12
N ALA A 138 10.47 5.49 -2.33
CA ALA A 138 10.34 4.05 -2.56
C ALA A 138 8.90 3.57 -2.31
N VAL A 139 8.32 3.93 -1.15
CA VAL A 139 6.92 3.57 -0.82
C VAL A 139 5.94 4.13 -1.84
N CYS A 140 6.01 5.42 -2.17
CA CYS A 140 5.04 6.03 -3.10
C CYS A 140 5.22 5.54 -4.54
N LEU A 141 6.41 5.12 -4.96
CA LEU A 141 6.57 4.43 -6.25
C LEU A 141 5.89 3.06 -6.21
N MET A 142 6.15 2.25 -5.19
CA MET A 142 5.51 0.94 -5.06
C MET A 142 3.98 1.07 -4.90
N GLU A 143 3.50 2.14 -4.26
CA GLU A 143 2.08 2.50 -4.18
C GLU A 143 1.50 2.77 -5.58
N LEU A 144 2.19 3.57 -6.40
CA LEU A 144 1.79 3.82 -7.79
C LEU A 144 1.74 2.51 -8.59
N ASP A 145 2.74 1.64 -8.47
CA ASP A 145 2.81 0.38 -9.20
C ASP A 145 1.75 -0.63 -8.72
N ALA A 146 1.45 -0.66 -7.42
CA ALA A 146 0.37 -1.46 -6.84
C ALA A 146 -0.99 -0.99 -7.36
N LEU A 147 -1.26 0.32 -7.32
CA LEU A 147 -2.47 0.89 -7.90
C LEU A 147 -2.55 0.59 -9.40
N ALA A 148 -1.46 0.78 -10.16
CA ALA A 148 -1.46 0.56 -11.60
C ALA A 148 -1.81 -0.90 -11.95
N GLN A 149 -1.34 -1.87 -11.17
CA GLN A 149 -1.69 -3.28 -11.33
C GLN A 149 -3.16 -3.57 -11.03
N VAL A 150 -3.74 -2.89 -10.04
CA VAL A 150 -5.10 -3.18 -9.55
C VAL A 150 -6.19 -2.42 -10.31
N ILE A 151 -5.97 -1.13 -10.59
CA ILE A 151 -6.98 -0.23 -11.17
C ILE A 151 -6.59 0.32 -12.55
N GLY A 152 -5.41 -0.03 -13.06
CA GLY A 152 -4.86 0.47 -14.31
C GLY A 152 -4.07 1.78 -14.15
N LYS A 153 -3.06 1.96 -15.02
CA LYS A 153 -2.08 3.04 -14.95
C LYS A 153 -2.69 4.44 -14.88
N GLU A 154 -3.62 4.79 -15.77
CA GLU A 154 -4.21 6.14 -15.82
C GLU A 154 -4.92 6.51 -14.51
N LYS A 155 -5.68 5.57 -13.93
CA LYS A 155 -6.36 5.81 -12.65
C LYS A 155 -5.36 5.93 -11.51
N ALA A 156 -4.32 5.08 -11.51
CA ALA A 156 -3.26 5.13 -10.50
C ALA A 156 -2.54 6.49 -10.50
N GLU A 157 -2.09 6.95 -11.67
CA GLU A 157 -1.42 8.26 -11.81
C GLU A 157 -2.35 9.41 -11.39
N LYS A 158 -3.65 9.32 -11.70
CA LYS A 158 -4.63 10.31 -11.24
C LYS A 158 -4.79 10.34 -9.72
N VAL A 159 -4.78 9.18 -9.06
CA VAL A 159 -4.84 9.09 -7.59
C VAL A 159 -3.59 9.72 -6.98
N ILE A 160 -2.41 9.30 -7.44
CA ILE A 160 -1.11 9.81 -6.97
C ILE A 160 -0.99 11.33 -7.20
N SER A 161 -1.36 11.81 -8.39
CA SER A 161 -1.39 13.24 -8.71
C SER A 161 -2.36 14.02 -7.81
N THR A 162 -3.49 13.41 -7.45
CA THR A 162 -4.47 14.04 -6.55
C THR A 162 -3.92 14.13 -5.13
N ASN A 163 -3.31 13.07 -4.60
CA ASN A 163 -2.65 13.08 -3.29
C ASN A 163 -1.55 14.15 -3.23
N GLY A 164 -0.72 14.24 -4.27
CA GLY A 164 0.36 15.23 -4.43
C GLY A 164 -0.08 16.69 -4.42
N LYS A 165 -1.39 16.99 -4.49
CA LYS A 165 -1.90 18.37 -4.29
C LYS A 165 -1.92 18.77 -2.81
N TYR A 166 -2.01 17.80 -1.91
CA TYR A 166 -2.29 18.03 -0.48
C TYR A 166 -1.08 17.74 0.41
N PHE A 167 -0.40 16.62 0.21
CA PHE A 167 0.74 16.17 1.02
C PHE A 167 1.80 15.50 0.15
N TYR A 168 3.01 15.34 0.69
CA TYR A 168 4.16 14.77 -0.02
C TYR A 168 4.33 15.31 -1.44
N LYS A 169 4.12 16.64 -1.60
CA LYS A 169 3.96 17.27 -2.92
C LYS A 169 5.16 17.02 -3.83
N TRP A 170 6.37 17.16 -3.27
CA TRP A 170 7.58 16.91 -4.03
C TRP A 170 7.74 15.42 -4.30
N ILE A 171 7.53 14.56 -3.31
CA ILE A 171 7.68 13.10 -3.44
C ILE A 171 6.78 12.55 -4.54
N TYR A 172 5.47 12.85 -4.51
CA TYR A 172 4.56 12.37 -5.54
C TYR A 172 4.82 12.97 -6.92
N LYS A 173 5.25 14.23 -6.99
CA LYS A 173 5.69 14.83 -8.24
C LYS A 173 6.90 14.07 -8.82
N THR A 174 7.93 13.86 -8.00
CA THR A 174 9.13 13.12 -8.40
C THR A 174 8.81 11.68 -8.79
N VAL A 175 7.93 10.99 -8.04
CA VAL A 175 7.47 9.64 -8.41
C VAL A 175 6.81 9.62 -9.77
N LEU A 176 5.95 10.59 -10.09
CA LEU A 176 5.27 10.64 -11.40
C LEU A 176 6.23 10.96 -12.55
N GLU A 177 7.22 11.82 -12.32
CA GLU A 177 8.19 12.27 -13.32
C GLU A 177 9.29 11.23 -13.59
N ASP A 178 9.78 10.56 -12.53
CA ASP A 178 10.99 9.74 -12.55
C ASP A 178 10.73 8.24 -12.27
N GLN A 179 9.52 7.75 -12.60
CA GLN A 179 9.06 6.39 -12.30
C GLN A 179 10.11 5.31 -12.60
N GLU A 180 10.65 5.29 -13.82
CA GLU A 180 11.62 4.26 -14.23
C GLU A 180 12.96 4.38 -13.49
N GLN A 181 13.45 5.59 -13.25
CA GLN A 181 14.72 5.81 -12.57
C GLN A 181 14.64 5.36 -11.11
N ILE A 182 13.57 5.74 -10.40
CA ILE A 182 13.35 5.29 -9.03
C ILE A 182 13.19 3.77 -9.03
N ARG A 183 12.39 3.20 -9.95
CA ARG A 183 12.16 1.74 -10.03
C ARG A 183 13.43 0.94 -10.26
N GLU A 184 14.32 1.44 -11.12
CA GLU A 184 15.62 0.81 -11.37
C GLU A 184 16.46 0.76 -10.09
N VAL A 185 16.52 1.85 -9.33
CA VAL A 185 17.23 1.89 -8.04
C VAL A 185 16.64 0.87 -7.06
N LEU A 186 15.31 0.82 -6.93
CA LEU A 186 14.64 -0.13 -6.04
C LEU A 186 14.95 -1.58 -6.43
N LYS A 187 14.87 -1.92 -7.72
CA LYS A 187 15.18 -3.26 -8.24
C LYS A 187 16.64 -3.64 -8.00
N ASN A 188 17.58 -2.73 -8.26
CA ASN A 188 19.02 -2.99 -8.08
C ASN A 188 19.42 -3.18 -6.62
N ASN A 189 18.60 -2.71 -5.68
CA ASN A 189 18.83 -2.84 -4.25
C ASN A 189 17.90 -3.88 -3.58
N ASP A 190 17.23 -4.75 -4.34
CA ASP A 190 16.28 -5.76 -3.84
C ASP A 190 15.15 -5.19 -2.95
N LEU A 191 14.75 -3.94 -3.19
CA LEU A 191 13.67 -3.24 -2.49
C LEU A 191 12.49 -2.96 -3.44
N TYR A 192 12.04 -3.99 -4.15
CA TYR A 192 10.93 -3.91 -5.09
C TYR A 192 10.10 -5.22 -5.07
N ILE A 193 8.79 -5.13 -5.36
CA ILE A 193 7.81 -6.23 -5.23
C ILE A 193 7.37 -6.79 -6.59
#